data_AF-A0A2V9KWY7-F1
#
_entry.id   AF-A0A2V9KWY7-F1
#
_cell.length_a   1.000
_cell.length_b   1.000
_cell.length_c   1.000
_cell.angle_alpha   90.00
_cell.angle_beta   90.00
_cell.angle_gamma   90.00
#
_symmetry.space_group_name_H-M   'P 1'
#
loop_
_entity.id
_entity.type
_entity.pdbx_description
1 polymer ?
#
loop_
_entity_poly.entity_id
_entity_poly.type
_entity_poly.pdbx_seq_one_letter_code
_entity_poly.pdbx_strand_id
1 'polypeptide(L)'
;MRKTRTASFRSAARSRRRTQAKAHATRKDSRRGRASHSIQATQAVSIRQKRDEQYLAAIKGFELAVQQFTKQNLEKAKPLFERLAASVYPEVADRARLYLRLCQRKLERSAPAPKTAADYYALGVAELNARSLDSATEHLTKADKMQPKREHIRFALAAAYALQGNSEAALEHLKAAIQLRPGNAYQARHDEDFQSLRSHPAFRSLVRADASAFAATP
;
A
#
# COMPACT_ATOMS: atom_id res chain seq x y z
N MET A 1 50.19 -48.30 -7.70
CA MET A 1 50.44 -49.75 -7.89
C MET A 1 49.16 -50.52 -7.61
N ARG A 2 48.93 -51.56 -8.41
CA ARG A 2 47.75 -52.45 -8.54
C ARG A 2 47.16 -52.96 -7.22
N LYS A 3 45.83 -53.14 -7.15
CA LYS A 3 45.19 -54.47 -7.36
C LYS A 3 43.65 -54.38 -7.36
N THR A 4 43.10 -54.98 -8.40
CA THR A 4 41.71 -55.34 -8.67
C THR A 4 41.18 -56.40 -7.71
N ARG A 5 39.86 -56.46 -7.50
CA ARG A 5 39.16 -57.74 -7.33
C ARG A 5 37.65 -57.64 -7.64
N THR A 6 37.32 -58.24 -8.76
CA THR A 6 36.01 -58.70 -9.21
C THR A 6 35.45 -59.80 -8.31
N ALA A 7 34.13 -59.89 -8.19
CA ALA A 7 33.44 -61.15 -7.93
C ALA A 7 32.06 -61.14 -8.60
N SER A 8 31.86 -62.18 -9.39
CA SER A 8 30.79 -62.45 -10.34
C SER A 8 29.96 -63.62 -9.80
N PHE A 9 28.64 -63.55 -10.02
CA PHE A 9 27.65 -64.63 -10.20
C PHE A 9 27.67 -65.87 -9.29
N ARG A 10 26.47 -66.21 -8.77
CA ARG A 10 25.87 -67.52 -9.08
C ARG A 10 24.37 -67.61 -8.80
N SER A 11 23.72 -68.30 -9.72
CA SER A 11 22.32 -68.70 -9.79
C SER A 11 22.10 -70.13 -9.25
N ALA A 12 20.88 -70.41 -8.80
CA ALA A 12 20.19 -71.71 -8.89
C ALA A 12 18.73 -71.47 -8.43
N ALA A 13 17.70 -71.60 -9.30
CA ALA A 13 17.03 -72.84 -9.70
C ALA A 13 16.36 -73.55 -8.50
N ARG A 14 15.14 -74.07 -8.50
CA ARG A 14 14.02 -74.23 -9.44
C ARG A 14 12.98 -75.03 -8.64
N SER A 15 11.68 -74.76 -8.73
CA SER A 15 10.71 -75.85 -8.61
C SER A 15 9.39 -75.49 -9.30
N ARG A 16 9.05 -76.33 -10.28
CA ARG A 16 7.80 -76.32 -11.04
C ARG A 16 6.76 -77.06 -10.22
N ARG A 17 5.51 -76.62 -10.26
CA ARG A 17 4.38 -77.54 -10.43
C ARG A 17 3.27 -76.87 -11.23
N ARG A 18 2.75 -77.66 -12.14
CA ARG A 18 1.84 -77.37 -13.23
C ARG A 18 0.58 -78.18 -12.93
N THR A 19 -0.58 -77.54 -12.90
CA THR A 19 -1.86 -78.22 -13.11
C THR A 19 -2.78 -77.30 -13.90
N GLN A 20 -3.36 -77.87 -14.95
CA GLN A 20 -4.30 -77.26 -15.87
C GLN A 20 -5.68 -77.17 -15.22
N ALA A 21 -6.41 -76.10 -15.51
CA ALA A 21 -7.87 -76.14 -15.52
C ALA A 21 -8.38 -75.19 -16.63
N LYS A 22 -9.03 -75.76 -17.63
CA LYS A 22 -9.83 -75.06 -18.64
C LYS A 22 -11.17 -74.69 -17.99
N ALA A 23 -11.70 -73.48 -18.23
CA ALA A 23 -13.11 -73.28 -18.53
C ALA A 23 -13.40 -71.85 -19.00
N HIS A 24 -14.27 -71.78 -20.01
CA HIS A 24 -14.96 -70.63 -20.59
C HIS A 24 -15.20 -69.43 -19.67
N ALA A 25 -14.83 -68.24 -20.17
CA ALA A 25 -15.52 -66.99 -19.83
C ALA A 25 -15.81 -66.20 -21.11
N THR A 26 -17.08 -65.87 -21.25
CA THR A 26 -17.75 -65.22 -22.36
C THR A 26 -17.18 -63.84 -22.70
N ARG A 27 -16.95 -63.59 -24.00
CA ARG A 27 -16.84 -62.24 -24.57
C ARG A 27 -18.14 -61.48 -24.31
N LYS A 28 -18.13 -60.52 -23.39
CA LYS A 28 -19.10 -59.42 -23.39
C LYS A 28 -18.45 -58.17 -22.81
N ASP A 29 -18.66 -57.08 -23.55
CA ASP A 29 -18.59 -55.69 -23.10
C ASP A 29 -17.25 -54.94 -23.16
N SER A 30 -16.81 -54.64 -24.39
CA SER A 30 -15.86 -53.57 -24.69
C SER A 30 -16.59 -52.32 -25.22
N ARG A 31 -17.50 -51.69 -24.44
CA ARG A 31 -18.11 -50.40 -24.82
C ARG A 31 -18.27 -49.36 -23.69
N ARG A 32 -17.75 -49.57 -22.48
CA ARG A 32 -17.90 -48.59 -21.37
C ARG A 32 -16.73 -47.64 -21.08
N GLY A 33 -15.58 -47.77 -21.75
CA GLY A 33 -14.41 -46.91 -21.49
C GLY A 33 -14.29 -45.63 -22.35
N ARG A 34 -15.10 -45.47 -23.42
CA ARG A 34 -14.88 -44.42 -24.43
C ARG A 34 -15.71 -43.15 -24.21
N ALA A 35 -16.83 -43.24 -23.47
CA ALA A 35 -17.72 -42.10 -23.22
C ALA A 35 -17.13 -41.11 -22.21
N SER A 36 -16.48 -41.58 -21.14
CA SER A 36 -15.93 -40.74 -20.07
C SER A 36 -14.74 -39.89 -20.51
N HIS A 37 -13.86 -40.43 -21.36
CA HIS A 37 -12.75 -39.70 -21.96
C HIS A 37 -13.22 -38.65 -22.99
N SER A 38 -14.30 -38.93 -23.73
CA SER A 38 -14.85 -37.97 -24.70
C SER A 38 -15.49 -36.74 -24.03
N ILE A 39 -16.16 -36.94 -22.89
CA ILE A 39 -16.77 -35.83 -22.12
C ILE A 39 -15.68 -34.97 -21.47
N GLN A 40 -14.65 -35.59 -20.87
CA GLN A 40 -13.51 -34.86 -20.29
C GLN A 40 -12.71 -34.09 -21.35
N ALA A 41 -12.55 -34.63 -22.56
CA ALA A 41 -11.92 -33.92 -23.68
C ALA A 41 -12.76 -32.72 -24.15
N THR A 42 -14.10 -32.87 -24.25
CA THR A 42 -14.99 -31.75 -24.62
C THR A 42 -15.08 -30.66 -23.54
N GLN A 43 -15.05 -31.04 -22.24
CA GLN A 43 -14.96 -30.09 -21.13
C GLN A 43 -13.62 -29.37 -21.12
N ALA A 44 -12.50 -30.07 -21.33
CA ALA A 44 -11.18 -29.44 -21.42
C ALA A 44 -11.07 -28.47 -22.60
N VAL A 45 -11.66 -28.79 -23.76
CA VAL A 45 -11.70 -27.90 -24.93
C VAL A 45 -12.57 -26.66 -24.66
N SER A 46 -13.75 -26.82 -24.04
CA SER A 46 -14.63 -25.68 -23.72
C SER A 46 -14.08 -24.77 -22.61
N ILE A 47 -13.38 -25.32 -21.61
CA ILE A 47 -12.67 -24.53 -20.59
C ILE A 47 -11.51 -23.75 -21.22
N ARG A 48 -10.77 -24.36 -22.15
CA ARG A 48 -9.70 -23.68 -22.90
C ARG A 48 -10.25 -22.56 -23.78
N GLN A 49 -11.33 -22.80 -24.52
CA GLN A 49 -12.02 -21.79 -25.33
C GLN A 49 -12.56 -20.64 -24.47
N LYS A 50 -13.19 -20.91 -23.33
CA LYS A 50 -13.63 -19.87 -22.38
C LYS A 50 -12.46 -19.08 -21.80
N ARG A 51 -11.32 -19.73 -21.54
CA ARG A 51 -10.10 -19.05 -21.07
C ARG A 51 -9.52 -18.14 -22.15
N ASP A 52 -9.60 -18.53 -23.41
CA ASP A 52 -9.18 -17.72 -24.55
C ASP A 52 -10.13 -16.54 -24.78
N GLU A 53 -11.45 -16.72 -24.63
CA GLU A 53 -12.45 -15.64 -24.69
C GLU A 53 -12.29 -14.63 -23.55
N GLN A 54 -12.08 -15.10 -22.32
CA GLN A 54 -11.85 -14.25 -21.15
C GLN A 54 -10.52 -13.48 -21.26
N TYR A 55 -9.49 -14.09 -21.88
CA TYR A 55 -8.24 -13.41 -22.17
C TYR A 55 -8.42 -12.30 -23.21
N LEU A 56 -9.13 -12.57 -24.30
CA LEU A 56 -9.48 -11.57 -25.31
C LEU A 56 -10.34 -10.44 -24.72
N ALA A 57 -11.26 -10.76 -23.81
CA ALA A 57 -12.04 -9.76 -23.08
C ALA A 57 -11.16 -8.90 -22.17
N ALA A 58 -10.16 -9.48 -21.51
CA ALA A 58 -9.20 -8.75 -20.69
C ALA A 58 -8.33 -7.80 -21.53
N ILE A 59 -7.90 -8.22 -22.73
CA ILE A 59 -7.17 -7.36 -23.67
C ILE A 59 -8.03 -6.18 -24.12
N LYS A 60 -9.26 -6.43 -24.57
CA LYS A 60 -10.19 -5.35 -24.96
C LYS A 60 -10.49 -4.39 -23.81
N GLY A 61 -10.67 -4.93 -22.60
CA GLY A 61 -10.84 -4.13 -21.39
C GLY A 61 -9.63 -3.25 -21.10
N PHE A 62 -8.42 -3.79 -21.31
CA PHE A 62 -7.17 -3.05 -21.16
C PHE A 62 -7.03 -1.93 -22.19
N GLU A 63 -7.35 -2.17 -23.46
CA GLU A 63 -7.36 -1.15 -24.52
C GLU A 63 -8.31 0.00 -24.18
N LEU A 64 -9.51 -0.30 -23.70
CA LEU A 64 -10.47 0.70 -23.25
C LEU A 64 -9.94 1.52 -22.06
N ALA A 65 -9.29 0.87 -21.09
CA ALA A 65 -8.68 1.55 -19.96
C ALA A 65 -7.55 2.51 -20.40
N VAL A 66 -6.70 2.08 -21.33
CA VAL A 66 -5.66 2.93 -21.92
C VAL A 66 -6.28 4.09 -22.71
N GLN A 67 -7.37 3.87 -23.43
CA GLN A 67 -8.07 4.95 -24.13
C GLN A 67 -8.62 6.03 -23.18
N GLN A 68 -9.14 5.64 -22.00
CA GLN A 68 -9.57 6.61 -21.00
C GLN A 68 -8.38 7.35 -20.38
N PHE A 69 -7.25 6.66 -20.19
CA PHE A 69 -6.01 7.26 -19.70
C PHE A 69 -5.43 8.31 -20.66
N THR A 70 -5.42 8.02 -21.97
CA THR A 70 -4.94 8.98 -22.99
C THR A 70 -5.84 10.20 -23.09
N LYS A 71 -7.15 10.03 -22.90
CA LYS A 71 -8.14 11.12 -22.79
C LYS A 71 -8.05 11.93 -21.49
N GLN A 72 -7.09 11.63 -20.61
CA GLN A 72 -6.94 12.24 -19.27
C GLN A 72 -8.15 12.04 -18.34
N ASN A 73 -9.04 11.09 -18.65
CA ASN A 73 -10.17 10.72 -17.78
C ASN A 73 -9.70 9.76 -16.69
N LEU A 74 -8.81 10.22 -15.82
CA LEU A 74 -8.13 9.40 -14.82
C LEU A 74 -9.12 8.76 -13.83
N GLU A 75 -10.19 9.48 -13.47
CA GLU A 75 -11.29 9.00 -12.62
C GLU A 75 -11.97 7.75 -13.18
N LYS A 76 -12.11 7.66 -14.51
CA LYS A 76 -12.70 6.49 -15.18
C LYS A 76 -11.67 5.41 -15.47
N ALA A 77 -10.42 5.79 -15.76
CA ALA A 77 -9.35 4.86 -16.09
C ALA A 77 -8.89 4.04 -14.88
N LYS A 78 -8.79 4.66 -13.69
CA LYS A 78 -8.33 4.01 -12.45
C LYS A 78 -9.12 2.73 -12.09
N PRO A 79 -10.46 2.74 -11.96
CA PRO A 79 -11.21 1.55 -11.59
C PRO A 79 -11.19 0.44 -12.67
N LEU A 80 -10.89 0.78 -13.92
CA LEU A 80 -10.69 -0.20 -14.99
C LEU A 80 -9.34 -0.91 -14.82
N PHE A 81 -8.26 -0.16 -14.56
CA PHE A 81 -6.96 -0.75 -14.28
C PHE A 81 -6.93 -1.54 -12.97
N GLU A 82 -7.68 -1.14 -11.94
CA GLU A 82 -7.81 -1.91 -10.70
C GLU A 82 -8.39 -3.29 -10.94
N ARG A 83 -9.49 -3.37 -11.71
CA ARG A 83 -10.09 -4.65 -12.10
C ARG A 83 -9.14 -5.52 -12.92
N LEU A 84 -8.40 -4.93 -13.86
CA LEU A 84 -7.46 -5.68 -14.70
C LEU A 84 -6.21 -6.11 -13.94
N ALA A 85 -5.76 -5.33 -12.96
CA ALA A 85 -4.65 -5.67 -12.07
C ALA A 85 -4.96 -6.87 -11.16
N ALA A 86 -6.24 -7.12 -10.89
CA ALA A 86 -6.72 -8.30 -10.17
C ALA A 86 -7.04 -9.50 -11.08
N SER A 87 -6.78 -9.40 -12.39
CA SER A 87 -7.08 -10.49 -13.33
C SER A 87 -6.15 -11.70 -13.14
N VAL A 88 -6.63 -12.87 -13.55
CA VAL A 88 -5.90 -14.16 -13.49
C VAL A 88 -4.77 -14.24 -14.53
N TYR A 89 -4.68 -13.25 -15.43
CA TYR A 89 -3.71 -13.19 -16.52
C TYR A 89 -2.54 -12.25 -16.16
N PRO A 90 -1.36 -12.80 -15.82
CA PRO A 90 -0.24 -12.00 -15.28
C PRO A 90 0.21 -10.87 -16.21
N GLU A 91 0.24 -11.10 -17.53
CA GLU A 91 0.73 -10.13 -18.51
C GLU A 91 -0.16 -8.88 -18.58
N VAL A 92 -1.48 -9.07 -18.43
CA VAL A 92 -2.46 -7.97 -18.40
C VAL A 92 -2.43 -7.30 -17.03
N ALA A 93 -2.36 -8.09 -15.96
CA ALA A 93 -2.33 -7.59 -14.59
C ALA A 93 -1.12 -6.69 -14.32
N ASP A 94 0.07 -7.11 -14.74
CA ASP A 94 1.32 -6.37 -14.48
C ASP A 94 1.38 -5.06 -15.26
N ARG A 95 0.90 -5.08 -16.51
CA ARG A 95 0.72 -3.84 -17.29
C ARG A 95 -0.32 -2.93 -16.64
N ALA A 96 -1.46 -3.47 -16.20
CA ALA A 96 -2.49 -2.69 -15.54
C ALA A 96 -1.99 -2.04 -14.24
N ARG A 97 -1.18 -2.74 -13.44
CA ARG A 97 -0.52 -2.18 -12.24
C ARG A 97 0.39 -1.01 -12.55
N LEU A 98 1.09 -1.01 -13.69
CA LEU A 98 1.91 0.12 -14.11
C LEU A 98 1.03 1.35 -14.41
N TYR A 99 -0.01 1.17 -15.22
CA TYR A 99 -0.93 2.26 -15.58
C TYR A 99 -1.71 2.78 -14.37
N LEU A 100 -2.07 1.91 -13.43
CA LEU A 100 -2.71 2.28 -12.16
C LEU A 100 -1.82 3.23 -11.35
N ARG A 101 -0.53 2.91 -11.20
CA ARG A 101 0.45 3.80 -10.55
C ARG A 101 0.58 5.13 -11.28
N LEU A 102 0.56 5.13 -12.61
CA LEU A 102 0.59 6.36 -13.40
C LEU A 102 -0.68 7.20 -13.21
N CYS A 103 -1.86 6.57 -13.13
CA CYS A 103 -3.12 7.25 -12.84
C CYS A 103 -3.08 7.92 -11.47
N GLN A 104 -2.65 7.19 -10.43
CA GLN A 104 -2.51 7.70 -9.07
C GLN A 104 -1.56 8.91 -9.04
N ARG A 105 -0.36 8.79 -9.59
CA ARG A 105 0.60 9.89 -9.64
C ARG A 105 0.07 11.12 -10.39
N LYS A 106 -0.68 10.93 -11.48
CA LYS A 106 -1.28 12.04 -12.21
C LYS A 106 -2.43 12.68 -11.43
N LEU A 107 -3.24 11.89 -10.74
CA LEU A 107 -4.31 12.38 -9.86
C LEU A 107 -3.74 13.15 -8.68
N GLU A 108 -2.68 12.67 -8.05
CA GLU A 108 -1.94 13.37 -6.99
C GLU A 108 -1.37 14.70 -7.48
N ARG A 109 -0.76 14.73 -8.67
CA ARG A 109 -0.26 15.98 -9.29
C ARG A 109 -1.39 16.93 -9.72
N SER A 110 -2.55 16.38 -10.03
CA SER A 110 -3.75 17.15 -10.41
C SER A 110 -4.59 17.54 -9.20
N ALA A 111 -4.21 17.11 -7.98
CA ALA A 111 -4.79 17.66 -6.77
C ALA A 111 -4.64 19.19 -6.85
N PRO A 112 -5.73 19.95 -6.62
CA PRO A 112 -5.66 21.38 -6.73
C PRO A 112 -4.53 21.89 -5.84
N ALA A 113 -3.61 22.65 -6.43
CA ALA A 113 -2.53 23.26 -5.66
C ALA A 113 -3.14 24.04 -4.48
N PRO A 114 -2.53 23.99 -3.29
CA PRO A 114 -3.01 24.74 -2.13
C PRO A 114 -3.08 26.23 -2.48
N LYS A 115 -4.24 26.85 -2.25
CA LYS A 115 -4.50 28.26 -2.62
C LYS A 115 -4.83 29.13 -1.43
N THR A 116 -5.36 28.54 -0.37
CA THR A 116 -5.75 29.25 0.84
C THR A 116 -4.81 28.93 1.99
N ALA A 117 -4.77 29.80 3.02
CA ALA A 117 -4.02 29.52 4.24
C ALA A 117 -4.46 28.20 4.89
N ALA A 118 -5.76 27.87 4.82
CA ALA A 118 -6.30 26.62 5.33
C ALA A 118 -5.78 25.40 4.56
N ASP A 119 -5.66 25.48 3.23
CA ASP A 119 -5.10 24.39 2.41
C ASP A 119 -3.62 24.15 2.76
N TYR A 120 -2.84 25.24 2.85
CA TYR A 120 -1.43 25.17 3.24
C TYR A 120 -1.25 24.64 4.66
N TYR A 121 -2.13 25.03 5.59
CA TYR A 121 -2.14 24.50 6.94
C TYR A 121 -2.45 23.00 6.96
N ALA A 122 -3.50 22.56 6.27
CA ALA A 122 -3.88 21.15 6.21
C ALA A 122 -2.78 20.28 5.60
N LEU A 123 -2.15 20.77 4.53
CA LEU A 123 -1.03 20.10 3.87
C LEU A 123 0.21 20.04 4.78
N GLY A 124 0.55 21.15 5.44
CA GLY A 124 1.65 21.19 6.40
C GLY A 124 1.45 20.26 7.60
N VAL A 125 0.23 20.15 8.13
CA VAL A 125 -0.11 19.18 9.18
C VAL A 125 -0.02 17.74 8.67
N ALA A 126 -0.47 17.46 7.45
CA ALA A 126 -0.34 16.13 6.86
C ALA A 126 1.15 15.72 6.71
N GLU A 127 2.00 16.65 6.28
CA GLU A 127 3.44 16.44 6.16
C GLU A 127 4.14 16.30 7.52
N LEU A 128 3.69 17.05 8.53
CA LEU A 128 4.14 16.92 9.91
C LEU A 128 3.89 15.50 10.44
N ASN A 129 2.67 14.99 10.23
CA ASN A 129 2.28 13.63 10.59
C ASN A 129 3.09 12.58 9.81
N ALA A 130 3.43 12.87 8.55
CA ALA A 130 4.29 12.04 7.71
C ALA A 130 5.79 12.18 8.01
N ARG A 131 6.18 12.96 9.04
CA ARG A 131 7.58 13.28 9.41
C ARG A 131 8.39 13.92 8.29
N SER A 132 7.73 14.52 7.30
CA SER A 132 8.36 15.33 6.25
C SER A 132 8.50 16.77 6.74
N LEU A 133 9.39 16.97 7.72
CA LEU A 133 9.42 18.17 8.54
C LEU A 133 9.79 19.45 7.76
N ASP A 134 10.70 19.34 6.80
CA ASP A 134 11.11 20.50 5.98
C ASP A 134 9.93 21.01 5.14
N SER A 135 9.21 20.11 4.47
CA SER A 135 8.01 20.47 3.72
C SER A 135 6.92 21.02 4.65
N ALA A 136 6.72 20.39 5.82
CA ALA A 136 5.74 20.84 6.80
C ALA A 136 5.99 22.31 7.21
N THR A 137 7.23 22.65 7.55
CA THR A 137 7.59 24.04 7.89
C THR A 137 7.40 24.99 6.71
N GLU A 138 7.72 24.58 5.48
CA GLU A 138 7.50 25.41 4.29
C GLU A 138 6.02 25.76 4.11
N HIS A 139 5.13 24.76 4.14
CA HIS A 139 3.70 24.96 3.93
C HIS A 139 3.05 25.69 5.10
N LEU A 140 3.40 25.37 6.34
CA LEU A 140 2.91 26.09 7.52
C LEU A 140 3.39 27.55 7.53
N THR A 141 4.61 27.83 7.06
CA THR A 141 5.11 29.21 6.92
C THR A 141 4.34 29.98 5.86
N LYS A 142 3.98 29.34 4.73
CA LYS A 142 3.08 29.95 3.74
C LYS A 142 1.71 30.25 4.36
N ALA A 143 1.17 29.33 5.15
CA ALA A 143 -0.09 29.54 5.87
C ALA A 143 -0.03 30.74 6.83
N ASP A 144 1.04 30.86 7.64
CA ASP A 144 1.23 32.00 8.57
C ASP A 144 1.43 33.33 7.83
N LYS A 145 2.14 33.33 6.69
CA LYS A 145 2.27 34.54 5.85
C LYS A 145 0.92 35.00 5.28
N MET A 146 0.06 34.06 4.89
CA MET A 146 -1.26 34.37 4.34
C MET A 146 -2.26 34.81 5.42
N GLN A 147 -2.21 34.18 6.60
CA GLN A 147 -3.02 34.55 7.75
C GLN A 147 -2.12 34.63 8.99
N PRO A 148 -1.49 35.80 9.23
CA PRO A 148 -0.64 35.96 10.39
C PRO A 148 -1.47 35.97 11.66
N LYS A 149 -0.81 35.68 12.79
CA LYS A 149 -1.41 35.69 14.14
C LYS A 149 -2.55 34.68 14.33
N ARG A 150 -2.42 33.50 13.71
CA ARG A 150 -3.31 32.36 13.95
C ARG A 150 -2.62 31.38 14.89
N GLU A 151 -3.23 31.14 16.04
CA GLU A 151 -2.67 30.35 17.12
C GLU A 151 -2.40 28.91 16.69
N HIS A 152 -3.32 28.28 15.95
CA HIS A 152 -3.17 26.90 15.48
C HIS A 152 -2.06 26.74 14.43
N ILE A 153 -1.84 27.74 13.56
CA ILE A 153 -0.74 27.73 12.58
C ILE A 153 0.60 27.85 13.31
N ARG A 154 0.70 28.80 14.25
CA ARG A 154 1.91 28.99 15.07
C ARG A 154 2.20 27.76 15.94
N PHE A 155 1.18 27.13 16.49
CA PHE A 155 1.33 25.90 17.28
C PHE A 155 1.88 24.76 16.40
N ALA A 156 1.35 24.58 15.19
CA ALA A 156 1.86 23.57 14.25
C ALA A 156 3.31 23.86 13.80
N LEU A 157 3.67 25.13 13.57
CA LEU A 157 5.07 25.52 13.30
C LEU A 157 5.97 25.17 14.48
N ALA A 158 5.53 25.45 15.70
CA ALA A 158 6.29 25.11 16.90
C ALA A 158 6.53 23.61 17.01
N ALA A 159 5.51 22.78 16.77
CA ALA A 159 5.63 21.33 16.77
C ALA A 159 6.61 20.85 15.67
N ALA A 160 6.49 21.38 14.45
CA ALA A 160 7.39 21.06 13.35
C ALA A 160 8.87 21.35 13.68
N TYR A 161 9.15 22.55 14.22
CA TYR A 161 10.50 22.91 14.63
C TYR A 161 11.02 22.08 15.82
N ALA A 162 10.15 21.75 16.79
CA ALA A 162 10.52 20.92 17.93
C ALA A 162 10.96 19.52 17.49
N LEU A 163 10.25 18.96 16.51
CA LEU A 163 10.57 17.66 15.90
C LEU A 163 11.82 17.70 15.01
N GLN A 164 12.13 18.83 14.40
CA GLN A 164 13.42 19.03 13.69
C GLN A 164 14.59 19.21 14.65
N GLY A 165 14.34 19.37 15.96
CA GLY A 165 15.35 19.69 16.96
C GLY A 165 15.71 21.18 17.01
N ASN A 166 15.03 22.04 16.23
CA ASN A 166 15.22 23.49 16.28
C ASN A 166 14.44 24.08 17.48
N SER A 167 15.07 23.99 18.65
CA SER A 167 14.46 24.39 19.92
C SER A 167 14.15 25.88 19.99
N GLU A 168 14.99 26.73 19.40
CA GLU A 168 14.81 28.19 19.44
C GLU A 168 13.56 28.62 18.67
N ALA A 169 13.43 28.19 17.40
CA ALA A 169 12.26 28.50 16.58
C ALA A 169 10.98 27.89 17.17
N ALA A 170 11.07 26.67 17.70
CA ALA A 170 9.95 26.02 18.35
C ALA A 170 9.41 26.84 19.53
N LEU A 171 10.29 27.33 20.40
CA LEU A 171 9.91 28.13 21.57
C LEU A 171 9.34 29.50 21.17
N GLU A 172 9.88 30.13 20.13
CA GLU A 172 9.36 31.41 19.63
C GLU A 172 7.92 31.25 19.14
N HIS A 173 7.68 30.28 18.24
CA HIS A 173 6.35 30.02 17.70
C HIS A 173 5.38 29.54 18.78
N LEU A 174 5.82 28.71 19.72
CA LEU A 174 4.99 28.24 20.82
C LEU A 174 4.57 29.38 21.73
N LYS A 175 5.50 30.27 22.13
CA LYS A 175 5.20 31.46 22.91
C LYS A 175 4.16 32.33 22.20
N ALA A 176 4.34 32.53 20.90
CA ALA A 176 3.44 33.31 20.08
C ALA A 176 2.05 32.67 19.95
N ALA A 177 1.95 31.34 19.93
CA ALA A 177 0.69 30.61 19.94
C ALA A 177 -0.03 30.69 21.30
N ILE A 178 0.73 30.59 22.40
CA ILE A 178 0.20 30.70 23.77
C ILE A 178 -0.32 32.11 24.05
N GLN A 179 0.38 33.15 23.60
CA GLN A 179 -0.07 34.54 23.72
C GLN A 179 -1.42 34.80 23.03
N LEU A 180 -1.68 34.12 21.90
CA LEU A 180 -2.95 34.24 21.19
C LEU A 180 -4.06 33.40 21.83
N ARG A 181 -3.71 32.22 22.35
CA ARG A 181 -4.63 31.32 23.04
C ARG A 181 -3.91 30.60 24.19
N PRO A 182 -4.09 31.06 25.44
CA PRO A 182 -3.42 30.49 26.61
C PRO A 182 -3.63 28.98 26.81
N GLY A 183 -4.78 28.44 26.36
CA GLY A 183 -5.05 27.00 26.39
C GLY A 183 -4.02 26.14 25.64
N ASN A 184 -3.28 26.72 24.70
CA ASN A 184 -2.19 26.03 24.01
C ASN A 184 -1.05 25.62 24.96
N ALA A 185 -0.87 26.29 26.10
CA ALA A 185 0.12 25.90 27.11
C ALA A 185 -0.20 24.52 27.69
N TYR A 186 -1.47 24.24 27.97
CA TYR A 186 -1.93 22.94 28.43
C TYR A 186 -1.73 21.89 27.34
N GLN A 187 -2.11 22.19 26.09
CA GLN A 187 -1.92 21.27 24.97
C GLN A 187 -0.44 20.91 24.77
N ALA A 188 0.45 21.90 24.65
CA ALA A 188 1.89 21.69 24.45
C ALA A 188 2.54 20.85 25.56
N ARG A 189 2.08 20.98 26.81
CA ARG A 189 2.59 20.19 27.93
C ARG A 189 2.34 18.68 27.76
N HIS A 190 1.24 18.30 27.13
CA HIS A 190 0.80 16.91 26.97
C HIS A 190 1.09 16.35 25.58
N ASP A 191 1.37 17.21 24.61
CA ASP A 191 1.67 16.84 23.24
C ASP A 191 3.06 16.18 23.13
N GLU A 192 3.16 15.13 22.32
CA GLU A 192 4.37 14.33 22.13
C GLU A 192 5.37 15.04 21.21
N ASP A 193 4.90 15.94 20.35
CA ASP A 193 5.76 16.67 19.41
C ASP A 193 6.76 17.59 20.12
N PHE A 194 6.47 17.97 21.37
CA PHE A 194 7.36 18.77 22.22
C PHE A 194 8.17 17.96 23.23
N GLN A 195 8.22 16.62 23.10
CA GLN A 195 8.95 15.77 24.06
C GLN A 195 10.42 16.18 24.22
N SER A 196 11.08 16.57 23.11
CA SER A 196 12.46 17.05 23.09
C SER A 196 12.67 18.32 23.92
N LEU A 197 11.63 19.15 24.09
CA LEU A 197 11.70 20.43 24.81
C LEU A 197 11.31 20.33 26.28
N ARG A 198 10.84 19.18 26.79
CA ARG A 198 10.32 19.06 28.17
C ARG A 198 11.35 19.40 29.26
N SER A 199 12.64 19.16 29.00
CA SER A 199 13.74 19.52 29.89
C SER A 199 14.18 20.97 29.74
N HIS A 200 13.78 21.66 28.66
CA HIS A 200 14.21 23.02 28.37
C HIS A 200 13.61 24.02 29.37
N PRO A 201 14.41 24.85 30.07
CA PRO A 201 13.90 25.78 31.08
C PRO A 201 12.84 26.76 30.53
N ALA A 202 13.07 27.30 29.34
CA ALA A 202 12.12 28.20 28.69
C ALA A 202 10.77 27.52 28.38
N PHE A 203 10.78 26.27 27.90
CA PHE A 203 9.55 25.52 27.65
C PHE A 203 8.75 25.32 28.95
N ARG A 204 9.44 24.89 30.01
CA ARG A 204 8.83 24.68 31.34
C ARG A 204 8.21 25.95 31.90
N SER A 205 8.84 27.10 31.67
CA SER A 205 8.30 28.41 32.06
C SER A 205 7.05 28.75 31.24
N LEU A 206 7.13 28.64 29.90
CA LEU A 206 6.03 28.93 28.99
C LEU A 206 4.76 28.13 29.31
N VAL A 207 4.88 26.82 29.53
CA VAL A 207 3.70 25.97 29.78
C VAL A 207 3.18 26.04 31.23
N ARG A 208 3.93 26.66 32.15
CA ARG A 208 3.55 26.81 33.57
C ARG A 208 2.94 28.17 33.87
N ALA A 209 3.45 29.23 33.26
CA ALA A 209 3.03 30.61 33.53
C ALA A 209 1.51 30.84 33.36
N ASP A 210 0.86 30.08 32.47
CA ASP A 210 -0.58 30.20 32.26
C ASP A 210 -1.42 29.28 33.15
N ALA A 211 -0.85 28.23 33.74
CA ALA A 211 -1.57 27.40 34.71
C ALA A 211 -1.93 28.20 35.98
N SER A 212 -1.12 29.20 36.33
CA SER A 212 -1.44 30.16 37.40
C SER A 212 -2.52 31.17 37.02
N ALA A 213 -2.70 31.48 35.73
CA ALA A 213 -3.75 32.41 35.29
C ALA A 213 -5.15 31.78 35.38
N PHE A 214 -5.26 30.45 35.19
CA PHE A 214 -6.50 29.70 35.41
C PHE A 214 -6.85 29.51 36.89
N ALA A 215 -5.89 29.63 37.81
CA ALA A 215 -6.12 29.49 39.25
C ALA A 215 -6.53 30.80 39.95
N ALA A 216 -6.58 31.93 39.22
CA ALA A 216 -6.78 33.27 39.78
C ALA A 216 -8.13 33.91 39.44
N THR A 217 -9.12 33.15 38.94
CA THR A 217 -10.50 33.65 38.79
C THR A 217 -11.36 33.11 39.93
N PRO A 218 -11.82 33.96 40.87
CA PRO A 218 -12.70 33.57 41.97
C PRO A 218 -14.13 33.25 41.53
#